data_AF-A0A7W5BPX7-F1
#
_entry.id   AF-A0A7W5BPX7-F1
#
_cell.length_a   1.000
_cell.length_b   1.000
_cell.length_c   1.000
_cell.angle_alpha   90.00
_cell.angle_beta   90.00
_cell.angle_gamma   90.00
#
_symmetry.space_group_name_H-M   'P 1'
#
loop_
_entity.id
_entity.type
_entity.pdbx_description
1 polymer ?
#
loop_
_entity_poly.entity_id
_entity_poly.type
_entity_poly.pdbx_seq_one_letter_code
_entity_poly.pdbx_strand_id
1 'polypeptide(L)'
;MSEIETREIIITGLKNAHAMESQALSIMKPQLSRIENYPEIAAKLDQNIRKTEGQIVRIEEVLDSLNEDHWSLKDMALSLTGSMGILCSTTR
;
A
#
# COMPACT_ATOMS: atom_id res chain seq x y z
N MET A 1 0.47 12.60 20.01
CA MET A 1 0.61 11.62 18.92
C MET A 1 1.63 12.19 17.96
N SER A 2 2.72 11.47 17.71
CA SER A 2 3.76 11.95 16.79
C SER A 2 3.33 11.75 15.34
N GLU A 3 3.93 12.51 14.43
CA GLU A 3 3.69 12.37 12.98
C GLU A 3 4.09 10.97 12.48
N ILE A 4 5.14 10.40 13.07
CA ILE A 4 5.64 9.05 12.77
C ILE A 4 4.60 7.98 13.15
N GLU A 5 4.03 8.05 14.35
CA GLU A 5 2.99 7.12 14.81
C GLU A 5 1.75 7.14 13.90
N THR A 6 1.34 8.34 13.45
CA THR A 6 0.18 8.50 12.57
C THR A 6 0.42 7.84 11.21
N ARG A 7 1.63 7.99 10.66
CA ARG A 7 2.04 7.37 9.40
C ARG A 7 2.04 5.84 9.49
N GLU A 8 2.58 5.28 10.57
CA GLU A 8 2.61 3.82 10.77
C GLU A 8 1.21 3.21 10.82
N ILE A 9 0.27 3.89 11.48
CA ILE A 9 -1.15 3.48 11.53
C ILE A 9 -1.76 3.47 10.12
N ILE A 10 -1.52 4.51 9.32
CA ILE A 10 -2.02 4.59 7.94
C ILE A 10 -1.45 3.47 7.08
N ILE A 11 -0.13 3.24 7.13
CA ILE A 11 0.53 2.17 6.36
C ILE A 11 -0.02 0.81 6.76
N THR A 12 -0.18 0.56 8.06
CA THR A 12 -0.75 -0.69 8.56
C THR A 12 -2.20 -0.87 8.08
N GLY A 13 -3.00 0.20 8.13
CA GLY A 13 -4.37 0.20 7.61
C GLY A 13 -4.45 -0.14 6.12
N LEU A 14 -3.59 0.46 5.30
CA LEU A 14 -3.52 0.20 3.85
C LEU A 14 -3.11 -1.25 3.55
N LYS A 15 -2.13 -1.80 4.27
CA LYS A 15 -1.74 -3.22 4.14
C LYS A 15 -2.89 -4.17 4.49
N ASN A 16 -3.63 -3.85 5.56
CA ASN A 16 -4.80 -4.64 5.94
C ASN A 16 -5.90 -4.57 4.86
N ALA A 17 -6.15 -3.37 4.31
CA ALA A 17 -7.10 -3.18 3.22
C ALA A 17 -6.69 -4.00 1.97
N HIS A 18 -5.41 -3.97 1.58
CA HIS A 18 -4.88 -4.78 0.48
C HIS A 18 -5.14 -6.28 0.67
N ALA A 19 -4.87 -6.79 1.87
CA ALA A 19 -5.11 -8.19 2.22
C ALA A 19 -6.62 -8.54 2.15
N MET A 20 -7.49 -7.65 2.64
CA MET A 20 -8.95 -7.84 2.57
C MET A 20 -9.47 -7.87 1.13
N GLU A 21 -9.01 -6.95 0.27
CA GLU A 21 -9.41 -6.91 -1.14
C GLU A 21 -8.89 -8.13 -1.91
N SER A 22 -7.65 -8.55 -1.65
CA SER A 22 -7.08 -9.78 -2.22
C SER A 22 -7.88 -11.02 -1.81
N GLN A 23 -8.31 -11.09 -0.54
CA GLN A 23 -9.19 -12.15 -0.05
C GLN A 23 -10.56 -12.09 -0.73
N ALA A 24 -11.15 -10.91 -0.89
CA ALA A 24 -12.42 -10.74 -1.58
C ALA A 24 -12.35 -11.27 -3.03
N LEU A 25 -11.25 -11.02 -3.76
CA LEU A 25 -11.05 -11.60 -5.10
C LEU A 25 -11.00 -13.13 -5.08
N SER A 26 -10.29 -13.72 -4.12
CA SER A 26 -10.20 -15.18 -3.99
C SER A 26 -11.55 -15.84 -3.74
N ILE A 27 -12.50 -15.10 -3.15
CA ILE A 27 -13.87 -15.54 -2.92
C ILE A 27 -14.74 -15.33 -4.16
N MET A 28 -14.67 -14.14 -4.78
CA MET A 28 -15.55 -13.77 -5.89
C MET A 28 -15.22 -14.51 -7.20
N LYS A 29 -13.94 -14.69 -7.53
CA LYS A 29 -13.53 -15.32 -8.82
C LYS A 29 -14.08 -16.75 -8.98
N PRO A 30 -13.97 -17.66 -7.98
CA PRO A 30 -14.58 -19.00 -8.07
C PRO A 30 -16.10 -18.99 -8.04
N GLN A 31 -16.73 -17.96 -7.45
CA GLN A 31 -18.18 -17.85 -7.45
C GLN A 31 -18.71 -17.46 -8.84
N LEU A 32 -18.04 -16.53 -9.52
CA LEU A 32 -18.42 -16.10 -10.86
C LEU A 32 -18.43 -17.28 -11.85
N SER A 33 -17.43 -18.16 -11.80
CA SER A 33 -17.35 -19.32 -12.69
C SER A 33 -18.42 -20.39 -12.46
N ARG A 34 -19.18 -20.31 -11.35
CA ARG A 34 -20.25 -21.25 -10.99
C ARG A 34 -21.65 -20.71 -11.27
N ILE A 35 -21.78 -19.45 -11.70
CA ILE A 35 -23.10 -18.86 -12.01
C ILE A 35 -23.50 -19.23 -13.44
N GLU A 36 -24.47 -20.13 -13.58
CA GLU A 36 -24.97 -20.56 -14.90
C GLU A 36 -26.31 -19.90 -15.28
N ASN A 37 -27.21 -19.73 -14.31
CA ASN A 37 -28.62 -19.39 -14.59
C ASN A 37 -28.99 -17.92 -14.30
N TYR A 38 -28.03 -17.09 -13.89
CA TYR A 38 -28.27 -15.72 -13.45
C TYR A 38 -27.28 -14.73 -14.09
N PRO A 39 -27.44 -14.42 -15.39
CA PRO A 39 -26.48 -13.60 -16.14
C PRO A 39 -26.35 -12.18 -15.56
N GLU A 40 -27.42 -11.59 -15.05
CA GLU A 40 -27.36 -10.27 -14.42
C GLU A 40 -26.55 -10.26 -13.11
N ILE A 41 -26.60 -11.36 -12.35
CA ILE A 41 -25.81 -11.50 -11.12
C ILE A 41 -24.34 -11.73 -11.47
N ALA A 42 -24.07 -12.57 -12.47
CA ALA A 42 -22.72 -12.78 -12.99
C ALA A 42 -22.08 -11.45 -13.46
N ALA A 43 -22.83 -10.62 -14.20
CA ALA A 43 -22.34 -9.32 -14.67
C ALA A 43 -22.01 -8.37 -13.51
N LYS A 44 -22.87 -8.29 -12.48
CA LYS A 44 -22.59 -7.49 -11.28
C LYS A 44 -21.38 -8.01 -10.50
N LEU A 45 -21.22 -9.32 -10.40
CA LEU A 45 -20.08 -9.93 -9.73
C LEU A 45 -18.78 -9.69 -10.50
N ASP A 46 -18.79 -9.78 -11.84
CA ASP A 46 -17.65 -9.41 -12.69
C ASP A 46 -17.28 -7.94 -12.54
N GLN A 47 -18.27 -7.04 -12.52
CA GLN A 47 -18.04 -5.62 -12.25
C GLN A 47 -17.37 -5.40 -10.89
N ASN A 48 -17.84 -6.08 -9.85
CA ASN A 48 -17.25 -5.98 -8.51
C ASN A 48 -15.81 -6.53 -8.48
N ILE A 49 -15.54 -7.64 -9.16
CA ILE A 49 -14.18 -8.19 -9.31
C ILE A 49 -13.25 -7.13 -9.94
N ARG A 50 -13.64 -6.52 -11.06
CA ARG A 50 -12.83 -5.48 -11.72
C ARG A 50 -12.61 -4.27 -10.84
N LYS A 51 -13.64 -3.86 -10.10
CA LYS A 51 -13.54 -2.76 -9.12
C LYS A 51 -12.52 -3.10 -8.03
N THR A 52 -12.60 -4.29 -7.45
CA THR A 52 -11.68 -4.76 -6.41
C THR A 52 -10.25 -4.87 -6.95
N GLU A 53 -10.04 -5.38 -8.16
CA GLU A 53 -8.72 -5.38 -8.81
C GLU A 53 -8.16 -3.96 -8.93
N GLY A 54 -8.98 -2.99 -9.35
CA GLY A 54 -8.57 -1.58 -9.38
C GLY A 54 -8.33 -0.96 -8.01
N GLN A 55 -9.03 -1.42 -6.95
CA GLN A 55 -8.78 -0.97 -5.59
C GLN A 55 -7.43 -1.48 -5.07
N ILE A 56 -7.07 -2.74 -5.36
CA ILE A 56 -5.76 -3.31 -5.02
C ILE A 56 -4.64 -2.48 -5.64
N VAL A 57 -4.70 -2.24 -6.95
CA VAL A 57 -3.69 -1.43 -7.66
C VAL A 57 -3.55 -0.05 -7.04
N ARG A 58 -4.68 0.62 -6.74
CA ARG A 58 -4.64 1.95 -6.10
C ARG A 58 -4.01 1.91 -4.71
N ILE A 59 -4.25 0.86 -3.93
CA ILE A 59 -3.63 0.71 -2.61
C ILE A 59 -2.12 0.51 -2.75
N GLU A 60 -1.67 -0.27 -3.74
CA GLU A 60 -0.25 -0.48 -4.05
C GLU A 60 0.43 0.84 -4.45
N GLU A 61 -0.17 1.62 -5.36
CA GLU A 61 0.34 2.94 -5.75
C GLU A 61 0.48 3.91 -4.55
N VAL A 62 -0.49 3.91 -3.63
CA VAL A 62 -0.43 4.74 -2.43
C VAL A 62 0.64 4.24 -1.47
N LEU A 63 0.77 2.93 -1.27
CA LEU A 63 1.82 2.35 -0.42
C LEU A 63 3.22 2.64 -0.97
N ASP A 64 3.41 2.56 -2.29
CA ASP A 64 4.68 2.85 -2.96
C ASP A 64 5.07 4.33 -2.79
N SER A 65 4.14 5.25 -3.04
CA SER A 65 4.40 6.69 -2.84
C SER A 65 4.74 7.05 -1.39
N LEU A 66 4.07 6.42 -0.41
CA LEU A 66 4.40 6.60 1.01
C LEU A 66 5.77 6.03 1.39
N ASN A 67 6.29 5.05 0.65
CA ASN A 67 7.59 4.46 0.87
C ASN A 67 8.72 5.32 0.30
N GLU A 68 8.51 5.97 -0.84
CA GLU A 68 9.43 6.99 -1.39
C GLU A 68 9.58 8.20 -0.45
N ASP A 69 8.48 8.64 0.17
CA ASP A 69 8.50 9.69 1.20
C ASP A 69 9.35 9.31 2.42
N HIS A 70 9.29 8.04 2.84
CA HIS A 70 10.07 7.54 3.97
C HIS A 70 11.58 7.56 3.67
N TRP A 71 11.99 7.28 2.43
CA TRP A 71 13.39 7.43 2.00
C TRP A 71 13.86 8.88 2.16
N SER A 72 13.04 9.86 1.72
CA SER A 72 13.36 11.29 1.85
C SER A 72 13.48 11.76 3.31
N LEU A 73 12.61 11.28 4.21
CA LEU A 73 12.70 11.60 5.65
C LEU A 73 13.92 10.94 6.33
N LYS A 74 14.23 9.70 5.97
CA LYS A 74 15.41 8.99 6.50
C LYS A 74 16.70 9.67 6.06
N ASP A 75 16.77 10.13 4.81
CA ASP A 75 17.89 10.91 4.30
C ASP A 75 18.03 12.27 5.01
N MET A 76 16.92 12.90 5.39
CA MET A 76 16.94 14.11 6.22
C MET A 76 17.47 13.84 7.64
N ALA A 77 17.01 12.77 8.29
CA ALA A 77 17.53 12.38 9.61
C ALA A 77 19.02 11.97 9.56
N LEU A 78 19.42 11.26 8.51
CA LEU A 78 20.81 10.86 8.26
C LEU A 78 21.71 12.06 7.93
N SER A 79 21.23 13.05 7.17
CA SER A 79 22.01 14.27 6.85
C SER A 79 22.19 15.19 8.06
N LEU A 80 21.16 15.33 8.91
CA LEU A 80 21.28 16.05 10.19
C LEU A 80 22.29 15.38 11.14
N THR A 81 22.36 14.05 11.14
CA THR A 81 23.34 13.30 11.94
C THR A 81 24.73 13.29 11.28
N GLY A 82 24.80 13.26 9.94
CA GLY A 82 26.03 13.23 9.15
C GLY A 82 26.79 14.55 9.14
N SER A 83 26.11 15.67 9.36
CA SER A 83 26.74 16.99 9.44
C SER A 83 27.63 17.19 10.68
N MET A 84 27.56 16.29 11.67
CA MET A 84 28.45 16.30 12.85
C MET A 84 29.70 15.40 12.67
N GLY A 85 29.80 14.64 11.57
CA GLY A 85 30.87 13.66 11.33
C GLY A 85 32.01 14.08 10.39
N ILE A 86 31.89 15.21 9.67
CA ILE A 86 32.86 15.64 8.63
C ILE A 86 33.71 16.84 9.10
N LEU A 87 34.08 16.90 10.38
CA LEU A 87 35.06 17.88 10.88
C LEU A 87 36.31 17.25 11.52
N CYS A 88 36.44 15.91 11.58
CA CYS A 88 37.54 15.25 12.31
C CYS A 88 38.46 14.32 11.47
N SER A 89 38.32 14.25 10.14
CA SER A 89 39.18 13.36 9.31
C SER A 89 39.94 14.04 8.17
N THR A 90 40.12 15.36 8.18
CA THR A 90 41.03 16.03 7.23
C THR A 90 41.84 17.10 7.93
N THR A 91 42.93 16.70 8.58
CA THR A 91 44.29 17.21 8.28
C THR A 91 45.30 16.40 9.10
N ARG A 92 46.17 15.69 8.37
CA ARG A 92 47.44 15.15 8.86
C ARG A 92 48.51 16.22 8.68
#